data_AF-A0A527DI08-F1
#
_entry.id   AF-A0A527DI08-F1
#
_cell.length_a   1.000
_cell.length_b   1.000
_cell.length_c   1.000
_cell.angle_alpha   90.00
_cell.angle_beta   90.00
_cell.angle_gamma   90.00
#
_symmetry.space_group_name_H-M   'P 1'
#
loop_
_entity.id
_entity.type
_entity.pdbx_description
1 polymer ?
#
loop_
_entity_poly.entity_id
_entity_poly.type
_entity_poly.pdbx_seq_one_letter_code
_entity_poly.pdbx_strand_id
1 'polypeptide(L)' 'AIVVAGTFFPLLPANAQDSQSQIAEPPPAQTERRDLYLEVFINDVSTELIGTFTQFPDGGLAATPDELKQVGLKPLD' A
#
# COMPACT_ATOMS: atom_id res chain seq x y z
N ALA A 1 7.73 -31.91 -27.11
CA ALA A 1 7.08 -31.33 -28.31
C ALA A 1 5.60 -31.17 -27.99
N ILE A 2 5.07 -29.94 -28.05
CA ILE A 2 3.64 -29.69 -27.80
C ILE A 2 3.04 -29.27 -29.14
N VAL A 3 2.05 -30.03 -29.61
CA VAL A 3 1.28 -29.74 -30.82
C VAL A 3 0.04 -28.97 -30.38
N VAL A 4 -0.05 -27.70 -30.77
CA VAL A 4 -1.23 -26.86 -30.55
C VAL A 4 -2.05 -26.87 -31.84
N ALA A 5 -3.23 -27.49 -31.81
CA ALA A 5 -4.21 -27.40 -32.88
C ALA A 5 -4.97 -26.06 -32.74
N GLY A 6 -4.63 -25.09 -33.59
CA GLY A 6 -5.25 -23.77 -33.59
C GLY A 6 -6.52 -23.74 -34.46
N THR A 7 -7.63 -23.32 -33.88
CA THR A 7 -8.80 -22.84 -34.63
C THR A 7 -8.74 -21.32 -34.75
N PHE A 8 -8.49 -20.84 -35.97
CA PHE A 8 -8.52 -19.43 -36.32
C PHE A 8 -9.93 -19.00 -36.70
N PHE A 9 -10.48 -18.00 -36.00
CA PHE A 9 -11.65 -17.24 -36.45
C PHE A 9 -11.20 -15.85 -36.93
N PRO A 10 -11.42 -15.47 -38.21
CA PRO A 10 -11.16 -14.11 -38.65
C PRO A 10 -12.33 -13.22 -38.20
N LEU A 11 -12.06 -12.36 -37.21
CA LEU A 11 -12.97 -11.27 -36.85
C LEU A 11 -12.83 -10.13 -37.87
N LEU A 12 -13.96 -9.69 -38.42
CA LEU A 12 -14.08 -8.50 -39.28
C LEU A 12 -13.53 -7.25 -38.55
N PRO A 13 -13.00 -6.25 -39.27
CA PRO A 13 -12.47 -5.04 -38.63
C PRO A 13 -13.62 -4.19 -38.09
N ALA A 14 -13.84 -4.23 -36.78
CA ALA A 14 -14.58 -3.20 -36.07
C ALA A 14 -13.63 -2.00 -35.92
N ASN A 15 -13.93 -0.89 -36.61
CA ASN A 15 -13.26 0.39 -36.35
C ASN A 15 -13.74 0.92 -34.99
N ALA A 16 -13.14 0.45 -33.90
CA ALA A 16 -13.22 1.08 -32.60
C ALA A 16 -12.17 2.18 -32.55
N GLN A 17 -12.59 3.44 -32.35
CA GLN A 17 -11.65 4.51 -32.04
C GLN A 17 -10.88 4.13 -30.77
N ASP A 18 -9.55 4.03 -30.89
CA ASP A 18 -8.62 3.93 -29.78
C ASP A 18 -8.68 5.22 -28.96
N SER A 19 -9.71 5.37 -28.14
CA SER A 19 -9.60 6.17 -26.93
C SER A 19 -8.72 5.36 -25.98
N GLN A 20 -7.41 5.36 -26.23
CA GLN A 20 -6.45 4.98 -25.21
C GLN A 20 -6.63 5.99 -24.08
N SER A 21 -7.51 5.68 -23.14
CA SER A 21 -7.41 6.18 -21.77
C SER A 21 -6.06 5.70 -21.30
N GLN A 22 -5.03 6.49 -21.56
CA GLN A 22 -3.73 6.34 -20.95
C GLN A 22 -4.02 6.40 -19.46
N ILE A 23 -4.06 5.23 -18.82
CA ILE A 23 -4.03 5.15 -17.37
C ILE A 23 -2.64 5.69 -17.06
N ALA A 24 -2.55 7.00 -16.84
CA ALA A 24 -1.34 7.60 -16.33
C ALA A 24 -1.02 6.80 -15.07
N GLU A 25 0.12 6.12 -15.08
CA GLU A 25 0.62 5.49 -13.88
C GLU A 25 0.58 6.58 -12.81
N PRO A 26 -0.19 6.40 -11.72
CA PRO A 26 -0.23 7.42 -10.68
C PRO A 26 1.22 7.71 -10.32
N PRO A 27 1.60 8.99 -10.19
CA PRO A 27 2.96 9.34 -9.80
C PRO A 27 3.34 8.46 -8.61
N PRO A 28 4.56 7.89 -8.57
CA PRO A 28 4.97 6.99 -7.51
C PRO A 28 4.57 7.67 -6.20
N ALA A 29 3.76 6.98 -5.39
CA ALA A 29 3.18 7.55 -4.18
C ALA A 29 4.32 8.27 -3.47
N GLN A 30 4.27 9.61 -3.48
CA GLN A 30 5.34 10.40 -2.91
C GLN A 30 5.38 9.95 -1.46
N THR A 31 6.48 9.34 -1.04
CA THR A 31 6.66 8.90 0.34
C THR A 31 6.91 10.15 1.17
N GLU A 32 5.96 11.08 1.15
CA GLU A 32 6.00 12.25 1.99
C GLU A 32 5.69 11.83 3.42
N ARG A 33 6.14 12.67 4.34
CA ARG A 33 5.82 12.49 5.75
C ARG A 33 4.30 12.55 5.91
N ARG A 34 3.70 11.50 6.47
CA ARG A 34 2.25 11.42 6.70
C ARG A 34 1.92 10.84 8.06
N ASP A 35 0.83 11.30 8.63
CA ASP A 35 0.29 10.76 9.87
C ASP A 35 -0.62 9.57 9.58
N LEU A 36 -0.47 8.52 10.39
CA LEU A 36 -1.14 7.23 10.28
C LEU A 36 -1.77 6.88 11.63
N TYR A 37 -2.91 6.20 11.56
CA TYR A 37 -3.58 5.61 12.71
C TYR A 37 -3.53 4.09 12.54
N LEU A 38 -2.77 3.40 13.39
CA LEU A 38 -2.42 1.99 13.21
C LEU A 38 -2.76 1.18 14.44
N GLU A 39 -3.27 -0.04 14.25
CA GLU A 39 -3.35 -1.03 15.32
C GLU A 39 -1.95 -1.49 15.74
N VAL A 40 -1.73 -1.58 17.05
CA VAL A 40 -0.42 -1.95 17.60
C VAL A 40 -0.43 -3.39 18.09
N PHE A 41 0.58 -4.15 17.65
CA PHE A 41 0.88 -5.50 18.10
C PHE A 41 2.22 -5.49 18.83
N ILE A 42 2.28 -6.07 20.02
CA ILE A 42 3.51 -6.20 20.81
C ILE A 42 3.81 -7.69 20.96
N ASN A 43 4.98 -8.12 20.48
CA ASN A 43 5.39 -9.53 20.48
C ASN A 43 4.32 -10.45 19.86
N ASP A 44 3.80 -10.06 18.69
CA ASP A 44 2.74 -10.77 17.93
C ASP A 44 1.36 -10.83 18.61
N VAL A 45 1.18 -10.12 19.73
CA VAL A 45 -0.12 -10.02 20.43
C VAL A 45 -0.75 -8.67 20.13
N SER A 46 -2.00 -8.66 19.65
CA SER A 46 -2.76 -7.41 19.48
C SER A 46 -2.94 -6.73 20.84
N THR A 47 -2.73 -5.42 20.85
CA THR A 47 -3.06 -4.58 22.01
C THR A 47 -4.53 -4.14 22.01
N GLU A 48 -5.24 -4.34 20.90
CA GLU A 48 -6.57 -3.76 20.61
C GLU A 48 -6.59 -2.22 20.65
N LEU A 49 -5.42 -1.58 20.56
CA LEU A 49 -5.25 -0.13 20.62
C LEU A 49 -4.79 0.43 19.27
N ILE A 50 -5.30 1.62 18.94
CA ILE A 50 -4.88 2.40 17.77
C ILE A 50 -3.95 3.52 18.21
N GLY A 51 -2.73 3.53 17.68
CA GLY A 51 -1.74 4.60 17.91
C GLY A 51 -1.64 5.56 16.73
N THR A 52 -1.19 6.78 17.02
CA THR A 52 -0.83 7.78 16.01
C THR A 52 0.66 7.68 15.71
N PHE A 53 1.01 7.64 14.42
CA PHE A 53 2.40 7.54 13.97
C PHE A 53 2.64 8.44 12.77
N THR A 54 3.80 9.10 12.74
CA THR A 54 4.28 9.80 11.57
C THR A 54 5.20 8.87 10.78
N GLN A 55 4.82 8.52 9.55
CA GLN A 55 5.68 7.75 8.64
C GLN A 55 6.64 8.68 7.89
N PHE A 56 7.91 8.31 7.83
CA PHE A 56 8.94 8.97 7.03
C PHE A 56 9.07 8.37 5.62
N PRO A 57 9.78 9.06 4.69
CA PRO A 57 9.99 8.58 3.33
C PRO A 57 10.68 7.20 3.21
N ASP A 58 11.43 6.80 4.23
CA ASP A 58 12.10 5.49 4.30
C ASP A 58 11.20 4.37 4.84
N GLY A 59 9.95 4.70 5.20
CA GLY A 59 8.98 3.78 5.80
C GLY A 59 9.10 3.67 7.31
N GLY A 60 10.09 4.31 7.94
CA GLY A 60 10.21 4.38 9.39
C GLY A 60 9.03 5.11 10.03
N LEU A 61 8.70 4.73 11.27
CA LEU A 61 7.62 5.33 12.05
C LEU A 61 8.20 6.09 13.25
N ALA A 62 7.70 7.31 13.47
CA ALA A 62 7.92 8.07 14.69
C ALA A 62 6.61 8.23 15.47
N ALA A 63 6.73 8.26 16.80
CA ALA A 63 5.70 8.66 17.74
C ALA A 63 6.37 9.32 18.94
N THR A 64 5.62 10.17 19.64
CA THR A 64 6.06 10.78 20.90
C THR A 64 6.07 9.74 22.03
N PRO A 65 6.87 9.95 23.09
CA PRO A 65 6.86 9.07 24.25
C PRO A 65 5.48 8.87 24.87
N ASP A 66 4.61 9.89 24.85
CA ASP A 66 3.26 9.79 25.42
C ASP A 66 2.30 8.98 24.53
N GLU A 67 2.43 9.07 23.20
CA GLU A 67 1.69 8.21 22.27
C GLU A 67 2.11 6.73 22.42
N LEU A 68 3.40 6.46 22.62
CA LEU A 68 3.89 5.11 22.89
C LEU A 68 3.31 4.53 24.19
N LYS A 69 3.17 5.34 25.24
CA LYS A 69 2.52 4.92 26.50
C LYS A 69 1.05 4.55 26.30
N GLN A 70 0.34 5.25 25.42
CA GLN A 70 -1.07 4.98 25.13
C GLN A 70 -1.28 3.61 24.49
N VAL A 71 -0.28 3.08 23.79
CA VAL A 71 -0.33 1.75 23.15
C VAL A 71 0.38 0.66 23.97
N GLY A 72 0.70 0.94 25.23
CA GLY A 72 1.29 -0.04 26.16
C GLY A 72 2.82 -0.18 26.06
N LEU A 73 3.50 0.68 25.32
CA LEU A 73 4.96 0.71 25.26
C LEU A 73 5.52 1.61 26.36
N LYS A 74 6.65 1.19 26.95
CA LYS A 74 7.37 1.96 27.97
C LYS A 74 8.64 2.54 27.36
N PRO A 75 8.71 3.87 27.11
CA PRO A 75 9.94 4.52 26.68
C PRO A 75 11.02 4.38 27.76
N LEU A 76 12.28 4.27 27.33
CA LEU A 76 13.43 4.45 28.23
C LEU A 76 13.68 5.95 28.36
N ASP A 77 13.94 6.41 29.57
CA ASP A 77 14.31 7.80 29.87
C ASP A 77 15.68 8.18 29.29
#